data_AF-A0A8S3WGS9-F1
#
_entry.id   AF-A0A8S3WGS9-F1
#
_cell.length_a   1.000
_cell.length_b   1.000
_cell.length_c   1.000
_cell.angle_alpha   90.00
_cell.angle_beta   90.00
_cell.angle_gamma   90.00
#
_symmetry.space_group_name_H-M   'P 1'
#
loop_
_entity.id
_entity.type
_entity.pdbx_description
1 polymer ?
#
loop_
_entity_poly.entity_id
_entity_poly.type
_entity_poly.pdbx_seq_one_letter_code
_entity_poly.pdbx_strand_id
1 'polypeptide(L)'
;MKKFQEIIEIREDGLIVASMKNKNPLVILKDVFVESEDDDIIKALYAQNKDIFVGLPEGDTEMVIKYKKRTRNPKTVHIILQVKPNVWQRMTEAGALYLDL
;
A
#
# COMPACT_ATOMS: atom_id res chain seq x y z
N MET A 1 -17.59 3.02 -22.21
CA MET A 1 -16.22 2.57 -22.58
C MET A 1 -16.11 1.92 -23.96
N LYS A 2 -17.14 1.20 -24.48
CA LYS A 2 -17.08 0.53 -25.80
C LYS A 2 -16.70 1.42 -26.99
N LYS A 3 -17.23 2.65 -27.07
CA LYS A 3 -16.94 3.60 -28.17
C LYS A 3 -15.45 3.92 -28.37
N PHE A 4 -14.63 3.86 -27.31
CA PHE A 4 -13.22 4.25 -27.42
C PHE A 4 -12.34 3.12 -27.98
N GLN A 5 -12.72 1.87 -27.74
CA GLN A 5 -12.05 0.70 -28.32
C GLN A 5 -12.33 0.60 -29.83
N GLU A 6 -13.59 0.84 -30.24
CA GLU A 6 -13.99 0.88 -31.66
C GLU A 6 -13.20 1.94 -32.46
N ILE A 7 -12.90 3.11 -31.86
CA ILE A 7 -12.14 4.18 -32.54
C ILE A 7 -10.66 3.80 -32.73
N ILE A 8 -10.08 3.02 -31.81
CA ILE A 8 -8.68 2.57 -31.91
C ILE A 8 -8.55 1.45 -32.93
N GLU A 9 -9.53 0.54 -33.02
CA GLU A 9 -9.56 -0.51 -34.06
C GLU A 9 -9.70 0.06 -35.48
N ILE A 10 -10.42 1.17 -35.66
CA ILE A 10 -10.58 1.84 -36.97
C ILE A 10 -9.30 2.56 -37.42
N ARG A 11 -8.40 2.91 -36.51
CA ARG A 11 -7.14 3.57 -36.82
C ARG A 11 -6.03 2.52 -36.82
N GLU A 12 -5.61 2.04 -37.99
CA GLU A 12 -4.47 1.13 -38.21
C GLU A 12 -3.09 1.71 -37.78
N ASP A 13 -3.05 2.68 -36.86
CA ASP A 13 -1.84 3.05 -36.14
C ASP A 13 -1.67 2.02 -35.04
N GLY A 14 -0.63 1.17 -35.09
CA GLY A 14 -0.34 0.02 -34.20
C GLY A 14 -0.36 0.29 -32.68
N LEU A 15 -1.50 0.73 -32.16
CA LEU A 15 -1.77 1.13 -30.79
C LEU A 15 -2.36 -0.08 -30.07
N ILE A 16 -1.58 -0.62 -29.15
CA ILE A 16 -2.00 -1.74 -28.31
C ILE A 16 -2.80 -1.18 -27.14
N VAL A 17 -4.09 -1.52 -27.05
CA VAL A 17 -4.90 -1.25 -25.86
C VAL A 17 -4.42 -2.16 -24.73
N ALA A 18 -3.50 -1.67 -23.91
CA ALA A 18 -3.06 -2.36 -22.71
C ALA A 18 -4.10 -2.18 -21.59
N SER A 19 -4.59 -3.28 -21.02
CA SER A 19 -5.40 -3.23 -19.81
C SER A 19 -4.58 -2.61 -18.67
N MET A 20 -5.04 -1.50 -18.10
CA MET A 20 -4.38 -0.87 -16.95
C MET A 20 -4.44 -1.83 -15.75
N LYS A 21 -3.33 -2.50 -15.43
CA LYS A 21 -3.22 -3.29 -14.20
C LYS A 21 -3.16 -2.33 -13.03
N ASN A 22 -4.21 -2.34 -12.21
CA ASN A 22 -4.29 -1.50 -11.02
C ASN A 22 -3.13 -1.88 -10.07
N LYS A 23 -2.25 -0.93 -9.77
CA LYS A 23 -1.11 -1.18 -8.88
C LYS A 23 -1.59 -1.15 -7.44
N ASN A 24 -1.06 -2.04 -6.61
CA ASN A 24 -1.28 -1.98 -5.17
C ASN A 24 -0.87 -0.61 -4.62
N PRO A 25 -1.75 0.09 -3.87
CA PRO A 25 -1.49 1.43 -3.36
C PRO A 25 -0.39 1.46 -2.28
N LEU A 26 0.05 2.68 -1.97
CA LEU A 26 1.04 2.96 -0.94
C LEU A 26 0.42 3.71 0.24
N VAL A 27 0.83 3.35 1.45
CA VAL A 27 0.57 4.05 2.71
C VAL A 27 1.88 4.57 3.27
N ILE A 28 1.84 5.74 3.92
CA ILE A 28 2.99 6.30 4.62
C ILE A 28 2.74 6.21 6.12
N LEU A 29 3.57 5.43 6.84
CA LEU A 29 3.63 5.48 8.30
C LEU A 29 4.62 6.58 8.67
N LYS A 30 4.16 7.60 9.40
CA LYS A 30 4.98 8.75 9.76
C LYS A 30 5.75 8.49 11.06
N ASP A 31 6.91 9.13 11.13
CA ASP A 31 7.75 9.23 12.34
C ASP A 31 7.98 7.92 13.13
N VAL A 32 8.23 6.81 12.42
CA VAL A 32 8.56 5.50 13.01
C VAL A 32 10.04 5.48 13.42
N PHE A 33 10.39 4.86 14.56
CA PHE A 33 11.78 4.79 15.02
C PHE A 33 12.68 4.01 14.04
N VAL A 34 13.94 4.47 13.91
CA VAL A 34 14.93 3.93 12.96
C VAL A 34 15.41 2.52 13.32
N GLU A 35 15.44 2.17 14.59
CA GLU A 35 16.09 0.96 15.11
C GLU A 35 15.27 -0.32 14.87
N SER A 36 14.06 -0.19 14.36
CA SER A 36 13.15 -1.31 14.15
C SER A 36 13.41 -2.07 12.85
N GLU A 37 13.49 -3.39 12.96
CA GLU A 37 13.56 -4.32 11.82
C GLU A 37 12.24 -4.36 11.05
N ASP A 38 12.32 -4.57 9.73
CA ASP A 38 11.17 -4.55 8.82
C ASP A 38 10.14 -5.62 9.17
N ASP A 39 10.60 -6.82 9.53
CA ASP A 39 9.74 -7.94 9.89
C ASP A 39 8.99 -7.68 11.20
N ASP A 40 9.64 -7.03 12.17
CA ASP A 40 9.02 -6.70 13.45
C ASP A 40 7.99 -5.58 13.30
N ILE A 41 8.25 -4.59 12.43
CA ILE A 41 7.26 -3.58 12.04
C ILE A 41 6.02 -4.24 11.45
N ILE A 42 6.18 -5.17 10.50
CA ILE A 42 5.05 -5.86 9.86
C ILE A 42 4.27 -6.70 10.88
N LYS A 43 4.96 -7.47 11.73
CA LYS A 43 4.32 -8.26 12.79
C LYS A 43 3.55 -7.38 13.77
N ALA A 44 4.13 -6.28 14.23
CA ALA A 44 3.49 -5.34 15.14
C ALA A 44 2.24 -4.71 14.51
N LEU A 45 2.31 -4.31 13.23
CA LEU A 45 1.15 -3.79 12.50
C LEU A 45 -0.02 -4.78 12.49
N TYR A 46 0.24 -6.05 12.17
CA TYR A 46 -0.80 -7.10 12.22
C TYR A 46 -1.34 -7.31 13.64
N ALA A 47 -0.45 -7.41 14.62
CA ALA A 47 -0.82 -7.77 15.99
C ALA A 47 -1.63 -6.67 16.69
N GLN A 48 -1.31 -5.40 16.41
CA GLN A 48 -1.87 -4.25 17.13
C GLN A 48 -3.05 -3.60 16.40
N ASN A 49 -3.21 -3.84 15.09
CA ASN A 49 -4.27 -3.25 14.28
C ASN A 49 -5.19 -4.32 13.71
N LYS A 50 -5.58 -5.30 14.53
CA LYS A 50 -6.37 -6.47 14.10
C LYS A 50 -7.65 -6.07 13.34
N ASP A 51 -8.33 -5.02 13.78
CA ASP A 51 -9.57 -4.54 13.18
C ASP A 51 -9.43 -4.18 11.68
N ILE A 52 -8.22 -3.78 11.26
CA ILE A 52 -7.92 -3.51 9.84
C ILE A 52 -8.00 -4.81 9.02
N PHE A 53 -7.58 -5.94 9.59
CA PHE A 53 -7.40 -7.20 8.87
C PHE A 53 -8.56 -8.20 9.08
N VAL A 54 -9.41 -7.99 10.08
CA VAL A 54 -10.54 -8.88 10.37
C VAL A 54 -11.42 -9.09 9.13
N GLY A 55 -11.68 -10.36 8.82
CA GLY A 55 -12.54 -10.78 7.71
C GLY A 55 -11.92 -10.66 6.32
N LEU A 56 -10.65 -10.28 6.20
CA LEU A 56 -9.94 -10.27 4.91
C LEU A 56 -9.27 -11.64 4.65
N PRO A 57 -9.29 -12.14 3.40
CA PRO A 57 -8.50 -13.30 3.00
C PRO A 57 -7.00 -13.06 3.21
N GLU A 58 -6.22 -14.10 3.51
CA GLU A 58 -4.78 -13.99 3.76
C GLU A 58 -4.03 -13.26 2.62
N GLY A 59 -4.34 -13.60 1.35
CA GLY A 59 -3.73 -12.96 0.17
C GLY A 59 -4.09 -11.48 -0.03
N ASP A 60 -5.13 -11.00 0.66
CA ASP A 60 -5.57 -9.60 0.64
C ASP A 60 -4.97 -8.79 1.79
N THR A 61 -4.28 -9.45 2.73
CA THR A 61 -3.65 -8.78 3.88
C THR A 61 -2.17 -8.47 3.66
N GLU A 62 -1.58 -8.94 2.57
CA GLU A 62 -0.15 -8.79 2.26
C GLU A 62 0.34 -7.34 2.34
N MET A 63 1.43 -7.13 3.08
CA MET A 63 2.09 -5.85 3.25
C MET A 63 3.58 -5.95 2.88
N VAL A 64 4.09 -4.97 2.14
CA VAL A 64 5.50 -4.95 1.71
C VAL A 64 6.09 -3.56 1.94
N ILE A 65 7.13 -3.46 2.77
CA ILE A 65 7.89 -2.23 2.92
C ILE A 65 8.69 -1.99 1.64
N LYS A 66 8.47 -0.86 0.97
CA LYS A 66 9.18 -0.51 -0.27
C LYS A 66 10.47 0.22 -0.02
N TYR A 67 10.42 1.20 0.86
CA TYR A 67 11.57 1.99 1.27
C TYR A 67 11.24 2.78 2.53
N LYS A 68 12.31 3.26 3.19
CA LYS A 68 12.24 4.17 4.33
C LYS A 68 12.79 5.53 3.90
N LYS A 69 12.09 6.61 4.22
CA LYS A 69 12.52 7.99 3.97
C LYS A 69 12.91 8.65 5.29
N ARG A 70 14.12 9.17 5.38
CA ARG A 70 14.56 9.90 6.59
C ARG A 70 13.70 11.12 6.85
N THR A 71 13.38 11.35 8.12
CA THR A 71 12.67 12.55 8.56
C THR A 71 13.65 13.64 8.99
N ARG A 72 13.14 14.78 9.46
CA ARG A 72 13.97 15.82 10.08
C ARG A 72 14.56 15.36 11.42
N ASN A 73 13.85 14.50 12.14
CA ASN A 73 14.36 13.91 13.38
C ASN A 73 15.25 12.71 13.01
N PRO A 74 16.54 12.70 13.42
CA PRO A 74 17.47 11.63 13.06
C PRO A 74 17.09 10.26 13.63
N LYS A 75 16.22 10.21 14.65
CA LYS A 75 15.77 8.96 15.27
C LYS A 75 14.57 8.33 14.56
N THR A 76 13.97 9.01 13.58
CA THR A 76 12.73 8.56 12.94
C THR A 76 12.79 8.58 11.42
N VAL A 77 12.00 7.68 10.82
CA VAL A 77 11.81 7.48 9.38
C VAL A 77 10.31 7.47 9.04
N HIS A 78 9.99 7.86 7.82
CA HIS A 78 8.71 7.54 7.20
C HIS A 78 8.83 6.21 6.48
N ILE A 79 7.93 5.27 6.77
CA ILE A 79 7.89 3.97 6.10
C ILE A 79 6.89 4.03 4.97
N ILE A 80 7.32 3.65 3.77
CA ILE A 80 6.44 3.58 2.61
C ILE A 80 6.07 2.12 2.42
N LEU A 81 4.81 1.81 2.73
CA LEU A 81 4.26 0.47 2.77
C LEU A 81 3.34 0.26 1.57
N GLN A 82 3.59 -0.78 0.78
CA GLN A 82 2.65 -1.24 -0.24
C GLN A 82 1.67 -2.22 0.38
N VAL A 83 0.38 -2.01 0.14
CA VAL A 83 -0.71 -2.85 0.66
C VAL A 83 -1.77 -3.05 -0.43
N LYS A 84 -2.70 -3.98 -0.21
CA LYS A 84 -3.85 -4.18 -1.11
C LYS A 84 -4.87 -3.04 -0.93
N PRO A 85 -5.68 -2.74 -1.97
CA PRO A 85 -6.67 -1.65 -1.90
C PRO A 85 -7.61 -1.69 -0.68
N ASN A 86 -8.07 -2.88 -0.29
CA ASN A 86 -8.95 -3.07 0.87
C ASN A 86 -8.27 -2.66 2.18
N VAL A 87 -7.00 -3.05 2.36
CA VAL A 87 -6.19 -2.67 3.53
C VAL A 87 -5.88 -1.18 3.51
N TRP A 88 -5.53 -0.63 2.35
CA TRP A 88 -5.29 0.81 2.19
C TRP A 88 -6.47 1.63 2.66
N GLN A 89 -7.68 1.29 2.17
CA GLN A 89 -8.90 2.00 2.52
C GLN A 89 -9.11 1.99 4.05
N ARG A 90 -9.07 0.81 4.67
CA ARG A 90 -9.25 0.67 6.12
C ARG A 90 -8.19 1.42 6.92
N MET A 91 -6.92 1.37 6.51
CA MET A 91 -5.85 2.12 7.17
C MET A 91 -6.06 3.63 7.06
N THR A 92 -6.48 4.13 5.90
CA THR A 92 -6.74 5.57 5.70
C THR A 92 -7.99 6.05 6.42
N GLU A 93 -9.03 5.21 6.52
CA GLU A 93 -10.25 5.50 7.28
C GLU A 93 -9.98 5.51 8.78
N ALA A 94 -9.11 4.61 9.28
CA ALA A 94 -8.68 4.63 10.68
C ALA A 94 -7.88 5.90 11.03
N GLY A 95 -7.14 6.46 10.07
CA GLY A 95 -6.40 7.72 10.20
C GLY A 95 -5.12 7.65 11.06
N ALA A 96 -5.07 6.75 12.02
CA ALA A 96 -3.90 6.42 12.83
C ALA A 96 -3.78 4.90 13.01
N LEU A 97 -2.55 4.43 13.15
CA LEU A 97 -2.24 3.02 13.40
C LEU A 97 -1.36 2.91 14.64
N TYR A 98 -1.56 1.84 15.39
CA TYR A 98 -0.73 1.49 16.54
C TYR A 98 0.53 0.79 16.05
N LEU A 99 1.68 1.28 16.52
CA LEU A 99 2.98 0.71 16.22
C LEU A 99 3.89 0.89 17.42
N ASP A 100 3.81 -0.06 18.35
CA ASP A 100 4.70 -0.22 19.49
C ASP A 100 5.65 -1.40 19.22
N LEU A 101 6.96 -1.20 19.36
CA LEU A 101 8.00 -2.14 18.92
C LEU A 101 8.89 -2.55 20.08
#